data_AF-A0A412N528-F1
#
_entry.id   AF-A0A412N528-F1
#
_cell.length_a   1.000
_cell.length_b   1.000
_cell.length_c   1.000
_cell.angle_alpha   90.00
_cell.angle_beta   90.00
_cell.angle_gamma   90.00
#
_symmetry.space_group_name_H-M   'P 1'
#
loop_
_entity.id
_entity.type
_entity.pdbx_description
1 polymer ?
#
loop_
_entity_poly.entity_id
_entity_poly.type
_entity_poly.pdbx_seq_one_letter_code
_entity_poly.pdbx_strand_id
1 'polypeptide(L)'
;MSKYVMPPRQKMINLIYIILIAILAIHISKDAIEGYDIISNDYRPQIAQLQTYNEELRVRLEQEKPEVTGQVQSVKEKTNAIRQELNDLKENIIRTADKDEYQSGILKNRDNEKATPDVLLSNKRGNNLKNSIATYKQEMESMLAGDAQKKLVSSYMNITPQTDNASWEEETFSHLTANAGITMLDKMEMELLSCEKEVLLAMTNGTGIQTSEATPEAGKPQKEAEKEAEKEPAELSDNQIFVNGVPTDILADGTLKKPFVQMAPEAAVLYKGYDNKLQLTSIGIPQEQLKVSMKNGKVVMRNNRYIALPDNNSRTAVITVSDGADVLARYEYEVRNLPAPQPYLSYSHNGKNTLYKGDVPLGKSHLLGMNELVAQANEGPQVKYKVVSFETVFIEAGSNKVITLKNKGNKFSGEQKKVIEQLQAGDKFYITSITVSGGQKTDEQIGSINVVLY
;
A
#
# COMPACT_ATOMS: atom_id res chain seq x y z
N MET A 1 -69.00 21.29 13.63
CA MET A 1 -67.69 21.80 13.16
C MET A 1 -67.70 21.75 11.64
N SER A 2 -67.59 22.88 10.95
CA SER A 2 -67.56 22.86 9.47
C SER A 2 -66.28 22.15 9.02
N LYS A 3 -66.40 21.24 8.05
CA LYS A 3 -65.25 20.60 7.41
C LYS A 3 -64.49 21.68 6.67
N TYR A 4 -63.32 22.07 7.17
CA TYR A 4 -62.42 22.98 6.47
C TYR A 4 -62.00 22.33 5.16
N VAL A 5 -62.52 22.85 4.04
CA VAL A 5 -62.15 22.39 2.69
C VAL A 5 -60.98 23.23 2.23
N MET A 6 -59.81 22.60 2.17
CA MET A 6 -58.58 23.26 1.76
C MET A 6 -58.72 23.85 0.34
N PRO A 7 -58.43 25.15 0.14
CA PRO A 7 -58.55 25.79 -1.17
C PRO A 7 -57.69 25.10 -2.24
N PRO A 8 -58.13 25.05 -3.52
CA PRO A 8 -57.40 24.37 -4.60
C PRO A 8 -55.93 24.80 -4.72
N ARG A 9 -55.65 26.10 -4.55
CA ARG A 9 -54.29 26.66 -4.55
C ARG A 9 -53.42 26.08 -3.44
N GLN A 10 -53.97 25.88 -2.24
CA GLN A 10 -53.23 25.35 -1.10
C GLN A 10 -53.01 23.83 -1.21
N LYS A 11 -53.94 23.11 -1.85
CA LYS A 11 -53.72 21.71 -2.24
C LYS A 11 -52.58 21.57 -3.24
N MET A 12 -52.51 22.46 -4.24
CA MET A 12 -51.40 22.48 -5.21
C MET A 12 -50.06 22.80 -4.53
N ILE A 13 -50.03 23.79 -3.63
CA ILE A 13 -48.81 24.15 -2.88
C ILE A 13 -48.35 22.98 -2.02
N ASN A 14 -49.26 22.32 -1.30
CA ASN A 14 -48.91 21.16 -0.48
C ASN A 14 -48.42 19.98 -1.33
N LEU A 15 -49.01 19.76 -2.51
CA LEU A 15 -48.55 18.73 -3.44
C LEU A 15 -47.14 19.02 -3.95
N ILE A 16 -46.85 20.27 -4.34
CA ILE A 16 -45.51 20.70 -4.76
C ILE A 16 -44.50 20.52 -3.63
N TYR A 17 -44.87 20.83 -2.38
CA TYR A 17 -43.96 20.69 -1.23
C TYR A 17 -43.63 19.21 -0.94
N ILE A 18 -44.60 18.31 -1.06
CA ILE A 18 -44.39 16.86 -0.94
C ILE A 18 -43.50 16.35 -2.09
N ILE A 19 -43.74 16.80 -3.32
CA ILE A 19 -42.91 16.45 -4.48
C ILE A 19 -41.48 16.96 -4.29
N LEU A 20 -41.29 18.18 -3.79
CA LEU A 20 -39.98 18.78 -3.57
C LEU A 20 -39.21 18.04 -2.45
N ILE A 21 -39.87 17.69 -1.35
CA ILE A 21 -39.29 16.87 -0.29
C ILE A 21 -38.94 15.47 -0.81
N ALA A 22 -39.79 14.86 -1.63
CA ALA A 22 -39.51 13.58 -2.24
C ALA A 22 -38.31 13.66 -3.20
N ILE A 23 -38.20 14.70 -4.02
CA ILE A 23 -37.05 14.93 -4.92
C ILE A 23 -35.76 15.17 -4.12
N LEU A 24 -35.82 15.91 -3.01
CA LEU A 24 -34.69 16.10 -2.10
C LEU A 24 -34.26 14.81 -1.40
N ALA A 25 -35.22 13.94 -1.05
CA ALA A 25 -34.96 12.67 -0.40
C ALA A 25 -34.46 11.58 -1.37
N ILE A 26 -34.73 11.70 -2.67
CA ILE A 26 -34.25 10.78 -3.70
C ILE A 26 -32.76 11.01 -4.00
N HIS A 27 -32.28 12.26 -3.93
CA HIS A 27 -30.86 12.54 -4.20
C HIS A 27 -29.98 12.03 -3.06
N ILE A 28 -29.00 11.18 -3.41
CA ILE A 28 -27.95 10.74 -2.50
C ILE A 28 -27.20 11.95 -1.91
N SER A 29 -26.84 11.88 -0.62
CA SER A 29 -26.09 12.95 0.02
C SER A 29 -24.73 13.11 -0.64
N LYS A 30 -24.32 14.36 -0.85
CA LYS A 30 -22.99 14.70 -1.39
C LYS A 30 -21.87 14.03 -0.58
N ASP A 31 -22.05 13.92 0.74
CA ASP A 31 -21.13 13.25 1.65
C ASP A 31 -20.98 11.75 1.36
N ALA A 32 -22.05 11.07 0.96
CA ALA A 32 -21.97 9.65 0.58
C ALA A 32 -21.17 9.45 -0.71
N ILE A 33 -21.34 10.34 -1.69
CA ILE A 33 -20.58 10.33 -2.94
C ILE A 33 -19.09 10.60 -2.65
N GLU A 34 -18.78 11.57 -1.78
CA GLU A 34 -17.40 11.84 -1.35
C GLU A 34 -16.80 10.65 -0.57
N GLY A 35 -17.59 9.95 0.25
CA GLY A 35 -17.16 8.75 0.96
C GLY A 35 -16.67 7.64 0.02
N TYR A 36 -17.39 7.34 -1.06
CA TYR A 36 -16.97 6.35 -2.04
C TYR A 36 -15.66 6.74 -2.74
N ASP A 37 -15.47 8.01 -3.07
CA ASP A 37 -14.20 8.48 -3.66
C ASP A 37 -13.01 8.32 -2.72
N ILE A 38 -13.19 8.61 -1.43
CA ILE A 38 -12.14 8.39 -0.42
C ILE A 38 -11.73 6.91 -0.41
N ILE A 39 -12.72 6.01 -0.37
CA ILE A 39 -12.50 4.56 -0.36
C ILE A 39 -11.79 4.09 -1.64
N SER A 40 -12.23 4.53 -2.82
CA SER A 40 -11.58 4.20 -4.10
C SER A 40 -10.14 4.73 -4.16
N ASN A 41 -9.90 5.93 -3.66
CA ASN A 41 -8.56 6.51 -3.56
C ASN A 41 -7.65 5.76 -2.57
N ASP A 42 -8.21 5.05 -1.59
CA ASP A 42 -7.46 4.16 -0.70
C ASP A 42 -7.19 2.79 -1.33
N TYR A 43 -8.07 2.27 -2.18
CA TYR A 43 -7.86 1.00 -2.88
C TYR A 43 -6.83 1.10 -4.00
N ARG A 44 -6.84 2.16 -4.81
CA ARG A 44 -5.95 2.27 -5.99
C ARG A 44 -4.44 2.12 -5.68
N PRO A 45 -3.89 2.76 -4.62
CA PRO A 45 -2.51 2.54 -4.24
C PRO A 45 -2.24 1.10 -3.77
N GLN A 46 -3.18 0.48 -3.04
CA GLN A 46 -3.05 -0.90 -2.58
C GLN A 46 -3.07 -1.89 -3.75
N ILE A 47 -3.93 -1.67 -4.74
CA ILE A 47 -3.97 -2.42 -6.00
C ILE A 47 -2.61 -2.37 -6.70
N ALA A 48 -2.01 -1.18 -6.85
CA ALA A 48 -0.71 -1.02 -7.48
C ALA A 48 0.41 -1.74 -6.70
N GLN A 49 0.39 -1.66 -5.37
CA GLN A 49 1.36 -2.34 -4.50
C GLN A 49 1.23 -3.86 -4.59
N LEU A 50 0.01 -4.39 -4.53
CA LEU A 50 -0.24 -5.83 -4.66
C LEU A 50 0.20 -6.35 -6.04
N GLN A 51 0.01 -5.60 -7.12
CA GLN A 51 0.51 -5.98 -8.44
C GLN A 51 2.04 -6.11 -8.46
N THR A 52 2.75 -5.12 -7.92
CA THR A 52 4.22 -5.18 -7.83
C THR A 52 4.66 -6.35 -6.97
N TYR A 53 4.05 -6.52 -5.80
CA TYR A 53 4.41 -7.58 -4.86
C TYR A 53 4.15 -8.99 -5.43
N ASN A 54 2.99 -9.21 -6.05
CA ASN A 54 2.65 -10.49 -6.67
C ASN A 54 3.59 -10.82 -7.83
N GLU A 55 3.97 -9.83 -8.65
CA GLU A 55 4.95 -10.01 -9.72
C GLU A 55 6.33 -10.37 -9.17
N GLU A 56 6.79 -9.73 -8.10
CA GLU A 56 8.05 -10.06 -7.43
C GLU A 56 8.02 -11.48 -6.82
N LEU A 57 6.92 -11.85 -6.16
CA LEU A 57 6.72 -13.20 -5.62
C LEU A 57 6.75 -14.24 -6.72
N ARG A 58 6.08 -13.97 -7.84
CA ARG A 58 6.08 -14.84 -9.02
C ARG A 58 7.48 -15.03 -9.57
N VAL A 59 8.21 -13.95 -9.85
CA VAL A 59 9.57 -14.03 -10.42
C VAL A 59 10.47 -14.85 -9.49
N ARG A 60 10.36 -14.68 -8.17
CA ARG A 60 11.09 -15.49 -7.19
C ARG A 60 10.69 -16.96 -7.26
N LEU A 61 9.39 -17.27 -7.30
CA LEU A 61 8.89 -18.64 -7.40
C LEU A 61 9.35 -19.34 -8.67
N GLU A 62 9.33 -18.68 -9.81
CA GLU A 62 9.79 -19.22 -11.08
C GLU A 62 11.30 -19.53 -11.06
N GLN A 63 12.09 -18.75 -10.31
CA GLN A 63 13.53 -18.97 -10.13
C GLN A 63 13.84 -20.10 -9.13
N GLU A 64 13.12 -20.14 -8.01
CA GLU A 64 13.38 -21.08 -6.92
C GLU A 64 12.75 -22.46 -7.14
N LYS A 65 11.63 -22.52 -7.86
CA LYS A 65 10.82 -23.74 -8.08
C LYS A 65 10.32 -23.84 -9.52
N PRO A 66 11.19 -24.20 -10.48
CA PRO A 66 10.81 -24.32 -11.90
C PRO A 66 9.61 -25.24 -12.14
N GLU A 67 9.40 -26.25 -11.29
CA GLU A 67 8.29 -27.20 -11.36
C GLU A 67 6.89 -26.58 -11.20
N VAL A 68 6.75 -25.45 -10.50
CA VAL A 68 5.46 -24.75 -10.34
C VAL A 68 5.24 -23.61 -11.34
N THR A 69 6.21 -23.34 -12.22
CA THR A 69 6.16 -22.24 -13.21
C THR A 69 4.87 -22.24 -14.03
N GLY A 70 4.41 -23.43 -14.46
CA GLY A 70 3.16 -23.55 -15.22
C GLY A 70 1.93 -23.13 -14.41
N GLN A 71 1.87 -23.48 -13.12
CA GLN A 71 0.78 -23.10 -12.22
C GLN A 71 0.82 -21.59 -11.95
N VAL A 72 2.01 -21.06 -11.65
CA VAL A 72 2.23 -19.64 -11.39
C VAL A 72 1.82 -18.77 -12.58
N GLN A 73 2.20 -19.18 -13.80
CA GLN A 73 1.79 -18.50 -15.03
C GLN A 73 0.28 -18.58 -15.24
N SER A 74 -0.33 -19.75 -14.94
CA SER A 74 -1.78 -19.92 -15.02
C SER A 74 -2.54 -18.98 -14.06
N VAL A 75 -2.07 -18.85 -12.82
CA VAL A 75 -2.63 -17.91 -11.84
C VAL A 75 -2.58 -16.47 -12.37
N LYS A 76 -1.43 -16.06 -12.92
CA LYS A 76 -1.25 -14.72 -13.49
C LYS A 76 -2.20 -14.46 -14.66
N GLU A 77 -2.32 -15.39 -15.59
CA GLU A 77 -3.20 -15.25 -16.76
C GLU A 77 -4.67 -15.11 -16.37
N LYS A 78 -5.14 -15.97 -15.46
CA LYS A 78 -6.52 -15.96 -14.97
C LYS A 78 -6.82 -14.70 -14.15
N THR A 79 -5.89 -14.27 -13.33
CA THR A 79 -6.00 -13.02 -12.57
C THR A 79 -6.09 -11.82 -13.51
N ASN A 80 -5.23 -11.75 -14.53
CA ASN A 80 -5.24 -10.66 -15.51
C ASN A 80 -6.52 -10.63 -16.36
N ALA A 81 -7.10 -11.78 -16.68
CA ALA A 81 -8.38 -11.84 -17.41
C ALA A 81 -9.51 -11.14 -16.63
N ILE A 82 -9.67 -11.43 -15.34
CA ILE A 82 -10.67 -10.76 -14.50
C ILE A 82 -10.33 -9.27 -14.33
N ARG A 83 -9.06 -8.92 -14.13
CA ARG A 83 -8.66 -7.51 -14.02
C ARG A 83 -9.02 -6.71 -15.27
N GLN A 84 -8.84 -7.30 -16.45
CA GLN A 84 -9.25 -6.67 -17.70
C GLN A 84 -10.77 -6.50 -17.76
N GLU A 85 -11.54 -7.53 -17.39
CA GLU A 85 -13.00 -7.44 -17.30
C GLU A 85 -13.46 -6.33 -16.35
N LEU A 86 -12.86 -6.22 -15.15
CA LEU A 86 -13.15 -5.15 -14.18
C LEU A 86 -12.83 -3.76 -14.74
N ASN A 87 -11.69 -3.60 -15.43
CA ASN A 87 -11.31 -2.33 -16.06
C ASN A 87 -12.25 -1.93 -17.19
N ASP A 88 -12.65 -2.89 -18.02
CA ASP A 88 -13.63 -2.65 -19.08
C ASP A 88 -14.98 -2.24 -18.50
N LEU A 89 -15.41 -2.85 -17.38
CA LEU A 89 -16.63 -2.44 -16.67
C LEU A 89 -16.51 -1.03 -16.11
N LYS A 90 -15.40 -0.68 -15.45
CA LYS A 90 -15.13 0.68 -14.95
C LYS A 90 -15.22 1.72 -16.08
N GLU A 91 -14.54 1.47 -17.20
CA GLU A 91 -14.57 2.37 -18.37
C GLU A 91 -15.96 2.49 -19.00
N ASN A 92 -16.73 1.41 -19.04
CA ASN A 92 -18.11 1.46 -19.53
C ASN A 92 -19.05 2.23 -18.59
N ILE A 93 -18.84 2.16 -17.27
CA ILE A 93 -19.56 3.00 -16.30
C ILE A 93 -19.23 4.47 -16.56
N ILE A 94 -17.94 4.83 -16.67
CA ILE A 94 -17.52 6.21 -16.94
C ILE A 94 -18.14 6.72 -18.25
N ARG A 95 -18.09 5.92 -19.31
CA ARG A 95 -18.68 6.29 -20.62
C ARG A 95 -20.18 6.49 -20.56
N THR A 96 -20.89 5.64 -19.80
CA THR A 96 -22.35 5.74 -19.64
C THR A 96 -22.74 6.94 -18.78
N ALA A 97 -21.93 7.24 -17.75
CA ALA A 97 -22.14 8.37 -16.85
C ALA A 97 -21.86 9.73 -17.51
N ASP A 98 -20.71 9.84 -18.21
CA ASP A 98 -20.20 11.11 -18.72
C ASP A 98 -20.67 11.43 -20.14
N LYS A 99 -21.11 10.43 -20.91
CA LYS A 99 -21.62 10.58 -22.28
C LYS A 99 -20.68 11.41 -23.16
N ASP A 100 -21.08 12.61 -23.56
CA ASP A 100 -20.32 13.51 -24.43
C ASP A 100 -19.07 14.08 -23.74
N GLU A 101 -19.00 14.06 -22.40
CA GLU A 101 -17.86 14.54 -21.62
C GLU A 101 -16.83 13.45 -21.28
N TYR A 102 -17.05 12.23 -21.79
CA TYR A 102 -16.24 11.05 -21.50
C TYR A 102 -14.75 11.28 -21.74
N GLN A 103 -13.95 10.93 -20.74
CA GLN A 103 -12.50 10.85 -20.82
C GLN A 103 -12.06 9.57 -20.10
N SER A 104 -11.21 8.78 -20.75
CA SER A 104 -10.72 7.52 -20.15
C SER A 104 -10.06 7.79 -18.81
N GLY A 105 -10.39 6.96 -17.81
CA GLY A 105 -9.89 7.03 -16.45
C GLY A 105 -10.41 8.18 -15.59
N ILE A 106 -11.27 9.07 -16.12
CA ILE A 106 -11.76 10.25 -15.40
C ILE A 106 -13.29 10.20 -15.36
N LEU A 107 -13.85 10.04 -14.16
CA LEU A 107 -15.29 10.14 -13.91
C LEU A 107 -15.68 11.55 -13.47
N LYS A 108 -16.54 12.22 -14.25
CA LYS A 108 -17.05 13.56 -13.91
C LYS A 108 -18.43 13.50 -13.26
N ASN A 109 -19.37 12.76 -13.84
CA ASN A 109 -20.75 12.61 -13.37
C ASN A 109 -20.83 11.49 -12.32
N ARG A 110 -20.19 11.74 -11.18
CA ARG A 110 -20.00 10.78 -10.08
C ARG A 110 -21.29 10.27 -9.46
N ASP A 111 -22.31 11.13 -9.41
CA ASP A 111 -23.62 10.93 -8.82
C ASP A 111 -24.63 10.22 -9.75
N ASN A 112 -24.21 9.81 -10.96
CA ASN A 112 -25.12 9.15 -11.90
C ASN A 112 -25.59 7.78 -11.38
N GLU A 113 -26.84 7.71 -10.94
CA GLU A 113 -27.49 6.52 -10.36
C GLU A 113 -27.82 5.42 -11.38
N LYS A 114 -27.77 5.72 -12.68
CA LYS A 114 -28.17 4.77 -13.74
C LYS A 114 -26.99 4.08 -14.40
N ALA A 115 -25.83 4.73 -14.46
CA ALA A 115 -24.68 4.22 -15.19
C ALA A 115 -24.23 2.84 -14.72
N THR A 116 -24.16 2.61 -13.41
CA THR A 116 -23.76 1.29 -12.86
C THR A 116 -24.81 0.22 -13.13
N PRO A 117 -26.10 0.39 -12.77
CA PRO A 117 -27.15 -0.57 -13.14
C PRO A 117 -27.21 -0.85 -14.64
N ASP A 118 -27.14 0.18 -15.48
CA ASP A 118 -27.26 0.05 -16.93
C ASP A 118 -26.14 -0.83 -17.51
N VAL A 119 -24.91 -0.62 -17.05
CA VAL A 119 -23.74 -1.38 -17.53
C VAL A 119 -23.74 -2.81 -17.00
N LEU A 120 -24.03 -3.01 -15.72
CA LEU A 120 -23.88 -4.30 -15.07
C LEU A 120 -25.10 -5.21 -15.28
N LEU A 121 -26.31 -4.66 -15.32
CA LEU A 121 -27.55 -5.46 -15.34
C LEU A 121 -28.12 -5.65 -16.75
N SER A 122 -28.19 -4.59 -17.56
CA SER A 122 -28.92 -4.62 -18.85
C SER A 122 -28.41 -5.65 -19.86
N ASN A 123 -27.10 -5.92 -19.86
CA ASN A 123 -26.45 -6.87 -20.76
C ASN A 123 -25.92 -8.13 -20.05
N LYS A 124 -26.42 -8.42 -18.83
CA LYS A 124 -25.94 -9.54 -17.99
C LYS A 124 -24.44 -9.51 -17.73
N ARG A 125 -23.79 -8.34 -17.80
CA ARG A 125 -22.34 -8.23 -17.60
C ARG A 125 -21.95 -8.55 -16.16
N GLY A 126 -22.77 -8.16 -15.18
CA GLY A 126 -22.61 -8.55 -13.79
C GLY A 126 -22.71 -10.07 -13.60
N ASN A 127 -23.66 -10.73 -14.27
CA ASN A 127 -23.74 -12.20 -14.25
C ASN A 127 -22.52 -12.86 -14.93
N ASN A 128 -21.99 -12.28 -16.02
CA ASN A 128 -20.76 -12.78 -16.63
C ASN A 128 -19.58 -12.66 -15.68
N LEU A 129 -19.40 -11.49 -15.06
CA LEU A 129 -18.36 -11.25 -14.04
C LEU A 129 -18.48 -12.24 -12.88
N LYS A 130 -19.71 -12.49 -12.40
CA LYS A 130 -20.00 -13.46 -11.36
C LYS A 130 -19.47 -14.85 -11.73
N ASN A 131 -19.74 -15.30 -12.95
CA ASN A 131 -19.31 -16.60 -13.44
C ASN A 131 -17.79 -16.64 -13.62
N SER A 132 -17.17 -15.59 -14.16
CA SER A 132 -15.71 -15.46 -14.25
C SER A 132 -15.05 -15.60 -12.88
N ILE A 133 -15.58 -14.89 -11.86
CA ILE A 133 -15.10 -14.96 -10.48
C ILE A 133 -15.31 -16.35 -9.88
N ALA A 134 -16.48 -16.98 -10.10
CA ALA A 134 -16.76 -18.31 -9.61
C ALA A 134 -15.77 -19.35 -10.16
N THR A 135 -15.52 -19.32 -11.46
CA THR A 135 -14.54 -20.20 -12.11
C THR A 135 -13.14 -19.95 -11.57
N TYR A 136 -12.72 -18.68 -11.49
CA TYR A 136 -11.42 -18.34 -10.93
C TYR A 136 -11.23 -18.86 -9.51
N LYS A 137 -12.22 -18.67 -8.63
CA LYS A 137 -12.14 -19.14 -7.24
C LYS A 137 -11.99 -20.66 -7.16
N GLN A 138 -12.78 -21.41 -7.93
CA GLN A 138 -12.64 -22.88 -7.99
C GLN A 138 -11.23 -23.31 -8.42
N GLU A 139 -10.66 -22.62 -9.40
CA GLU A 139 -9.32 -22.94 -9.90
C GLU A 139 -8.22 -22.56 -8.90
N MET A 140 -8.33 -21.40 -8.23
CA MET A 140 -7.40 -21.01 -7.18
C MET A 140 -7.46 -21.96 -5.99
N GLU A 141 -8.65 -22.35 -5.56
CA GLU A 141 -8.86 -23.32 -4.48
C GLU A 141 -8.25 -24.69 -4.81
N SER A 142 -8.30 -25.11 -6.08
CA SER A 142 -7.69 -26.37 -6.53
C SER A 142 -6.16 -26.39 -6.42
N MET A 143 -5.52 -25.21 -6.36
CA MET A 143 -4.06 -25.07 -6.21
C MET A 143 -3.61 -25.05 -4.75
N LEU A 144 -4.55 -25.04 -3.80
CA LEU A 144 -4.26 -24.99 -2.37
C LEU A 144 -4.44 -26.36 -1.72
N ALA A 145 -3.50 -26.77 -0.86
CA ALA A 145 -3.71 -27.97 -0.02
C ALA A 145 -4.45 -27.64 1.29
N GLY A 146 -4.20 -26.49 1.91
CA GLY A 146 -4.68 -26.18 3.25
C GLY A 146 -6.12 -25.67 3.30
N ASP A 147 -6.96 -26.28 4.13
CA ASP A 147 -8.38 -25.92 4.27
C ASP A 147 -8.59 -24.49 4.79
N ALA A 148 -7.70 -23.99 5.66
CA ALA A 148 -7.75 -22.61 6.13
C ALA A 148 -7.46 -21.59 5.00
N GLN A 149 -6.52 -21.90 4.11
CA GLN A 149 -6.21 -21.05 2.96
C GLN A 149 -7.34 -21.07 1.93
N LYS A 150 -7.97 -22.24 1.71
CA LYS A 150 -9.18 -22.35 0.88
C LYS A 150 -10.32 -21.51 1.45
N LYS A 151 -10.57 -21.56 2.76
CA LYS A 151 -11.58 -20.71 3.43
C LYS A 151 -11.28 -19.21 3.28
N LEU A 152 -10.00 -18.80 3.36
CA LEU A 152 -9.61 -17.41 3.14
C LEU A 152 -9.87 -16.99 1.69
N VAL A 153 -9.40 -17.78 0.72
CA VAL A 153 -9.59 -17.50 -0.71
C VAL A 153 -11.07 -17.47 -1.10
N SER A 154 -11.87 -18.38 -0.55
CA SER A 154 -13.31 -18.42 -0.80
C SER A 154 -14.06 -17.22 -0.19
N SER A 155 -13.47 -16.52 0.77
CA SER A 155 -14.05 -15.30 1.36
C SER A 155 -13.87 -14.05 0.48
N TYR A 156 -12.81 -14.00 -0.35
CA TYR A 156 -12.58 -12.90 -1.28
C TYR A 156 -13.61 -12.89 -2.41
N MET A 157 -13.98 -11.70 -2.88
CA MET A 157 -14.96 -11.51 -3.94
C MET A 157 -16.23 -12.34 -3.66
N ASN A 158 -16.90 -12.04 -2.54
CA ASN A 158 -18.13 -12.74 -2.18
C ASN A 158 -19.22 -12.48 -3.22
N ILE A 159 -19.64 -13.56 -3.90
CA ILE A 159 -20.64 -13.56 -4.97
C ILE A 159 -22.00 -14.14 -4.53
N THR A 160 -22.20 -14.27 -3.22
CA THR A 160 -23.42 -14.81 -2.63
C THR A 160 -24.38 -13.66 -2.29
N PRO A 161 -25.62 -13.65 -2.82
CA PRO A 161 -26.63 -12.68 -2.43
C PRO A 161 -27.00 -12.86 -0.95
N GLN A 162 -27.31 -11.77 -0.25
CA GLN A 162 -27.76 -11.80 1.15
C GLN A 162 -29.28 -11.93 1.26
N THR A 163 -30.00 -11.56 0.20
CA THR A 163 -31.48 -11.59 0.19
C THR A 163 -32.01 -12.79 -0.59
N ASP A 164 -32.93 -13.53 0.02
CA ASP A 164 -33.65 -14.63 -0.64
C ASP A 164 -34.40 -14.10 -1.88
N ASN A 165 -34.13 -14.71 -3.05
CA ASN A 165 -34.67 -14.41 -4.39
C ASN A 165 -34.06 -13.24 -5.18
N ALA A 166 -33.00 -12.58 -4.71
CA ALA A 166 -32.25 -11.61 -5.52
C ALA A 166 -31.07 -12.29 -6.24
N SER A 167 -30.76 -11.88 -7.48
CA SER A 167 -29.48 -12.25 -8.08
C SER A 167 -28.36 -11.40 -7.46
N TRP A 168 -27.15 -11.97 -7.35
CA TRP A 168 -26.01 -11.29 -6.74
C TRP A 168 -25.71 -9.95 -7.43
N GLU A 169 -25.72 -9.95 -8.76
CA GLU A 169 -25.44 -8.74 -9.53
C GLU A 169 -26.52 -7.68 -9.31
N GLU A 170 -27.79 -8.07 -9.19
CA GLU A 170 -28.88 -7.14 -8.89
C GLU A 170 -28.73 -6.54 -7.50
N GLU A 171 -28.47 -7.36 -6.48
CA GLU A 171 -28.25 -6.88 -5.11
C GLU A 171 -27.01 -5.98 -5.00
N THR A 172 -25.95 -6.31 -5.71
CA THR A 172 -24.67 -5.60 -5.64
C THR A 172 -24.70 -4.26 -6.38
N PHE A 173 -25.38 -4.18 -7.53
CA PHE A 173 -25.20 -3.06 -8.48
C PHE A 173 -26.45 -2.22 -8.74
N SER A 174 -27.67 -2.65 -8.34
CA SER A 174 -28.93 -1.99 -8.71
C SER A 174 -29.11 -0.57 -8.17
N HIS A 175 -28.41 -0.21 -7.09
CA HIS A 175 -28.61 1.06 -6.38
C HIS A 175 -27.33 1.90 -6.27
N LEU A 176 -26.26 1.50 -6.95
CA LEU A 176 -24.99 2.21 -6.88
C LEU A 176 -24.94 3.37 -7.88
N THR A 177 -24.49 4.53 -7.43
CA THR A 177 -24.03 5.61 -8.32
C THR A 177 -22.78 5.19 -9.08
N ALA A 178 -22.46 5.91 -10.16
CA ALA A 178 -21.29 5.64 -11.00
C ALA A 178 -20.01 5.52 -10.17
N ASN A 179 -19.77 6.43 -9.21
CA ASN A 179 -18.57 6.38 -8.38
C ASN A 179 -18.57 5.23 -7.36
N ALA A 180 -19.74 4.91 -6.79
CA ALA A 180 -19.91 3.77 -5.89
C ALA A 180 -19.69 2.44 -6.63
N GLY A 181 -20.19 2.32 -7.86
CA GLY A 181 -19.94 1.19 -8.75
C GLY A 181 -18.45 1.01 -9.06
N ILE A 182 -17.75 2.07 -9.43
CA ILE A 182 -16.28 2.02 -9.62
C ILE A 182 -15.57 1.59 -8.34
N THR A 183 -15.99 2.12 -7.18
CA THR A 183 -15.41 1.77 -5.87
C THR A 183 -15.60 0.28 -5.55
N MET A 184 -16.77 -0.28 -5.85
CA MET A 184 -17.04 -1.71 -5.69
C MET A 184 -16.14 -2.55 -6.61
N LEU A 185 -15.94 -2.12 -7.86
CA LEU A 185 -15.04 -2.81 -8.80
C LEU A 185 -13.57 -2.70 -8.37
N ASP A 186 -13.14 -1.56 -7.79
CA ASP A 186 -11.81 -1.41 -7.20
C ASP A 186 -11.62 -2.32 -5.98
N LYS A 187 -12.64 -2.43 -5.10
CA LYS A 187 -12.63 -3.41 -4.00
C LYS A 187 -12.45 -4.84 -4.51
N MET A 188 -13.17 -5.22 -5.57
CA MET A 188 -13.05 -6.54 -6.19
C MET A 188 -11.65 -6.77 -6.78
N GLU A 189 -11.04 -5.77 -7.43
CA GLU A 189 -9.67 -5.87 -7.94
C GLU A 189 -8.63 -6.05 -6.81
N MET A 190 -8.81 -5.34 -5.68
CA MET A 190 -7.97 -5.52 -4.50
C MET A 190 -8.09 -6.93 -3.90
N GLU A 191 -9.32 -7.44 -3.76
CA GLU A 191 -9.58 -8.79 -3.25
C GLU A 191 -9.06 -9.88 -4.20
N LEU A 192 -9.18 -9.66 -5.51
CA LEU A 192 -8.61 -10.53 -6.55
C LEU A 192 -7.08 -10.62 -6.44
N LEU A 193 -6.39 -9.49 -6.32
CA LEU A 193 -4.93 -9.47 -6.16
C LEU A 193 -4.49 -10.05 -4.81
N SER A 194 -5.31 -9.90 -3.77
CA SER A 194 -5.08 -10.54 -2.47
C SER A 194 -5.22 -12.05 -2.56
N CYS A 195 -6.19 -12.54 -3.34
CA CYS A 195 -6.32 -13.97 -3.65
C CYS A 195 -5.09 -14.52 -4.37
N GLU A 196 -4.64 -13.86 -5.45
CA GLU A 196 -3.40 -14.23 -6.17
C GLU A 196 -2.21 -14.34 -5.21
N LYS A 197 -2.02 -13.34 -4.35
CA LYS A 197 -0.97 -13.32 -3.34
C LYS A 197 -1.01 -14.56 -2.44
N GLU A 198 -2.17 -14.92 -1.90
CA GLU A 198 -2.30 -16.09 -1.02
C GLU A 198 -1.97 -17.40 -1.75
N VAL A 199 -2.39 -17.53 -3.01
CA VAL A 199 -2.09 -18.70 -3.85
C VAL A 199 -0.59 -18.81 -4.12
N LEU A 200 0.07 -17.70 -4.48
CA LEU A 200 1.52 -17.67 -4.70
C LEU A 200 2.28 -18.03 -3.41
N LEU A 201 1.88 -17.48 -2.26
CA LEU A 201 2.51 -17.80 -0.97
C LEU A 201 2.34 -19.28 -0.59
N ALA A 202 1.19 -19.88 -0.89
CA ALA A 202 0.97 -21.31 -0.67
C ALA A 202 1.93 -22.17 -1.51
N MET A 203 2.30 -21.72 -2.72
CA MET A 203 3.30 -22.35 -3.57
C MET A 203 4.74 -22.17 -3.02
N THR A 204 5.02 -21.04 -2.34
CA THR A 204 6.32 -20.80 -1.67
C THR A 204 6.55 -21.77 -0.52
N ASN A 205 5.53 -22.02 0.31
CA ASN A 205 5.66 -22.82 1.53
C ASN A 205 5.62 -24.35 1.31
N GLY A 206 5.55 -24.83 0.06
CA GLY A 206 5.56 -26.27 -0.26
C GLY A 206 4.22 -26.99 -0.08
N THR A 207 3.13 -26.23 0.10
CA THR A 207 1.74 -26.72 0.23
C THR A 207 0.96 -26.73 -1.09
N GLY A 208 1.59 -26.45 -2.23
CA GLY A 208 0.99 -26.63 -3.55
C GLY A 208 0.93 -28.11 -3.92
N ILE A 209 -0.17 -28.57 -4.54
CA ILE A 209 -0.29 -29.96 -5.01
C ILE A 209 0.86 -30.25 -5.98
N GLN A 210 1.76 -31.14 -5.56
CA GLN A 210 2.74 -31.74 -6.46
C GLN A 210 2.01 -32.76 -7.35
N THR A 211 1.96 -32.50 -8.65
CA THR A 211 1.58 -33.52 -9.62
C THR A 211 2.72 -34.52 -9.74
N SER A 212 2.50 -35.73 -9.21
CA SER A 212 3.46 -36.83 -9.17
C SER A 212 3.76 -37.38 -10.57
N GLU A 213 5.03 -37.60 -10.90
CA GLU A 213 5.46 -38.80 -11.62
C GLU A 213 6.73 -39.39 -11.00
N ALA A 214 6.70 -40.72 -10.87
CA ALA A 214 7.76 -41.71 -10.59
C ALA A 214 8.11 -42.10 -9.13
N THR A 215 8.05 -43.42 -8.95
CA THR A 215 7.98 -44.25 -7.73
C THR A 215 9.37 -44.73 -7.24
N PRO A 216 9.50 -45.64 -6.24
CA PRO A 216 10.17 -45.41 -4.95
C PRO A 216 11.52 -46.14 -4.81
N GLU A 217 12.35 -45.79 -3.83
CA GLU A 217 13.20 -46.81 -3.19
C GLU A 217 13.59 -46.49 -1.73
N ALA A 218 13.46 -47.54 -0.91
CA ALA A 218 13.78 -47.65 0.51
C ALA A 218 15.29 -47.48 0.77
N GLY A 219 15.83 -47.17 1.95
CA GLY A 219 15.35 -47.11 3.34
C GLY A 219 16.57 -47.26 4.25
N LYS A 220 16.55 -46.67 5.45
CA LYS A 220 17.14 -47.14 6.74
C LYS A 220 17.35 -46.00 7.76
N PRO A 221 17.41 -46.29 9.07
CA PRO A 221 16.73 -45.51 10.10
C PRO A 221 17.64 -44.66 11.02
N GLN A 222 16.97 -43.67 11.63
CA GLN A 222 17.12 -43.06 12.96
C GLN A 222 18.51 -42.90 13.60
N LYS A 223 18.75 -41.66 14.06
CA LYS A 223 19.18 -41.39 15.44
C LYS A 223 18.30 -40.32 16.07
N GLU A 224 17.68 -40.70 17.18
CA GLU A 224 17.00 -39.84 18.14
C GLU A 224 18.00 -38.88 18.81
N ALA A 225 17.55 -37.66 19.03
CA ALA A 225 18.02 -36.81 20.12
C ALA A 225 16.82 -36.00 20.64
N GLU A 226 16.56 -36.19 21.92
CA GLU A 226 15.44 -35.71 22.71
C GLU A 226 15.24 -34.18 22.62
N LYS A 227 13.97 -33.75 22.53
CA LYS A 227 13.58 -32.40 22.93
C LYS A 227 12.26 -32.41 23.68
N GLU A 228 12.28 -31.56 24.70
CA GLU A 228 11.31 -31.24 25.73
C GLU A 228 9.87 -31.12 25.22
N ALA A 229 8.93 -31.55 26.07
CA ALA A 229 7.50 -31.56 25.82
C ALA A 229 6.93 -30.16 25.53
N GLU A 230 6.61 -29.90 24.27
CA GLU A 230 5.64 -28.89 23.85
C GLU A 230 4.24 -29.53 23.79
N LYS A 231 3.26 -28.92 24.45
CA LYS A 231 1.86 -29.35 24.40
C LYS A 231 1.36 -29.32 22.94
N GLU A 232 0.73 -30.40 22.49
CA GLU A 232 0.03 -30.47 21.20
C GLU A 232 -0.93 -29.26 21.03
N PRO A 233 -0.91 -28.58 19.87
CA PRO A 233 -1.90 -27.56 19.57
C PRO A 233 -3.27 -28.22 19.36
N ALA A 234 -4.28 -27.79 20.11
CA ALA A 234 -5.65 -28.29 20.01
C ALA A 234 -6.17 -28.20 18.56
N GLU A 235 -6.71 -29.32 18.05
CA GLU A 235 -7.37 -29.38 16.75
C GLU A 235 -8.59 -28.43 16.71
N LEU A 236 -8.69 -27.61 15.65
CA LEU A 236 -9.82 -26.71 15.41
C LEU A 236 -11.10 -27.50 15.10
N SER A 237 -12.23 -27.05 15.65
CA SER A 237 -13.56 -27.50 15.18
C SER A 237 -13.97 -26.76 13.89
N ASP A 238 -14.88 -27.35 13.09
CA ASP A 238 -15.29 -26.83 11.76
C ASP A 238 -15.75 -25.35 11.73
N ASN A 239 -16.21 -24.84 12.87
CA ASN A 239 -16.72 -23.48 13.06
C ASN A 239 -15.71 -22.51 13.72
N GLN A 240 -14.42 -22.87 13.80
CA GLN A 240 -13.37 -22.02 14.36
C GLN A 240 -12.34 -21.61 13.30
N ILE A 241 -11.84 -20.37 13.40
CA ILE A 241 -10.70 -19.86 12.62
C ILE A 241 -9.59 -19.37 13.55
N PHE A 242 -8.34 -19.41 13.10
CA PHE A 242 -7.29 -18.69 13.82
C PHE A 242 -7.39 -17.18 13.51
N VAL A 243 -7.67 -16.37 14.53
CA VAL A 243 -7.47 -14.91 14.50
C VAL A 243 -6.25 -14.62 15.35
N ASN A 244 -5.17 -14.11 14.76
CA ASN A 244 -3.91 -13.81 15.45
C ASN A 244 -3.33 -15.00 16.25
N GLY A 245 -3.46 -16.23 15.72
CA GLY A 245 -2.95 -17.46 16.34
C GLY A 245 -3.85 -18.06 17.42
N VAL A 246 -5.07 -17.55 17.64
CA VAL A 246 -6.05 -18.10 18.59
C VAL A 246 -7.29 -18.65 17.87
N PRO A 247 -7.73 -19.90 18.13
CA PRO A 247 -8.99 -20.43 17.64
C PRO A 247 -10.17 -19.55 18.08
N THR A 248 -10.96 -19.09 17.12
CA THR A 248 -12.04 -18.13 17.30
C THR A 248 -13.29 -18.63 16.58
N ASP A 249 -14.40 -18.72 17.30
CA ASP A 249 -15.68 -19.18 16.73
C ASP A 249 -16.25 -18.18 15.71
N ILE A 250 -16.89 -18.69 14.67
CA ILE A 250 -17.74 -17.92 13.75
C ILE A 250 -19.18 -17.95 14.30
N LEU A 251 -19.82 -16.79 14.45
CA LEU A 251 -21.20 -16.67 14.91
C LEU A 251 -22.19 -17.04 13.79
N ALA A 252 -23.44 -17.36 14.17
CA ALA A 252 -24.47 -17.82 13.24
C ALA A 252 -24.88 -16.78 12.18
N ASP A 253 -24.56 -15.50 12.41
CA ASP A 253 -24.76 -14.39 11.48
C ASP A 253 -23.54 -14.15 10.55
N GLY A 254 -22.54 -15.03 10.60
CA GLY A 254 -21.32 -14.94 9.79
C GLY A 254 -20.27 -13.98 10.33
N THR A 255 -20.51 -13.32 11.47
CA THR A 255 -19.52 -12.45 12.11
C THR A 255 -18.54 -13.24 12.96
N LEU A 256 -17.32 -12.72 13.14
CA LEU A 256 -16.33 -13.36 13.99
C LEU A 256 -16.63 -13.06 15.46
N LYS A 257 -16.61 -14.08 16.32
CA LYS A 257 -16.73 -13.88 17.77
C LYS A 257 -15.61 -13.00 18.35
N LYS A 258 -14.46 -12.95 17.69
CA LYS A 258 -13.41 -11.95 17.92
C LYS A 258 -13.04 -11.26 16.61
N PRO A 259 -13.03 -9.92 16.56
CA PRO A 259 -12.76 -9.18 15.33
C PRO A 259 -11.33 -9.39 14.84
N PHE A 260 -11.14 -9.34 13.52
CA PHE A 260 -9.81 -9.35 12.91
C PHE A 260 -9.29 -7.92 12.85
N VAL A 261 -8.04 -7.75 13.27
CA VAL A 261 -7.34 -6.47 13.19
C VAL A 261 -5.91 -6.75 12.75
N GLN A 262 -5.43 -5.98 11.78
CA GLN A 262 -4.04 -5.94 11.35
C GLN A 262 -3.54 -4.51 11.40
N MET A 263 -2.34 -4.29 11.94
CA MET A 263 -1.69 -2.99 11.85
C MET A 263 -0.25 -3.15 11.41
N ALA A 264 0.17 -2.43 10.37
CA ALA A 264 1.49 -2.57 9.77
C ALA A 264 2.11 -1.19 9.41
N PRO A 265 3.42 -0.99 9.63
CA PRO A 265 4.15 0.18 9.14
C PRO A 265 4.39 0.13 7.62
N GLU A 266 4.58 1.31 7.00
CA GLU A 266 4.97 1.43 5.56
C GLU A 266 6.32 0.77 5.23
N ALA A 267 7.19 0.57 6.23
CA ALA A 267 8.47 -0.12 6.10
C ALA A 267 8.49 -1.34 7.02
N ALA A 268 9.30 -2.37 6.70
CA ALA A 268 9.35 -3.61 7.48
C ALA A 268 9.81 -3.43 8.95
N VAL A 269 10.45 -2.30 9.27
CA VAL A 269 10.95 -1.95 10.61
C VAL A 269 10.51 -0.53 10.97
N LEU A 270 10.53 -0.21 12.27
CA LEU A 270 10.28 1.14 12.76
C LEU A 270 11.59 1.93 12.88
N TYR A 271 11.57 3.20 12.49
CA TYR A 271 12.73 4.09 12.53
C TYR A 271 12.62 5.12 13.64
N LYS A 272 13.72 5.30 14.38
CA LYS A 272 13.86 6.32 15.42
C LYS A 272 13.90 7.72 14.81
N GLY A 273 13.27 8.69 15.48
CA GLY A 273 13.26 10.08 15.02
C GLY A 273 12.57 10.26 13.65
N TYR A 274 11.65 9.36 13.30
CA TYR A 274 10.89 9.39 12.05
C TYR A 274 9.41 9.09 12.35
N ASP A 275 8.51 9.73 11.60
CA ASP A 275 7.07 9.50 11.70
C ASP A 275 6.73 8.21 10.93
N ASN A 276 6.77 7.06 11.62
CA ASN A 276 6.44 5.76 11.03
C ASN A 276 4.93 5.66 10.86
N LYS A 277 4.43 5.89 9.65
CA LYS A 277 3.01 5.78 9.35
C LYS A 277 2.59 4.31 9.41
N LEU A 278 1.47 4.07 10.09
CA LEU A 278 0.85 2.77 10.25
C LEU A 278 -0.45 2.72 9.45
N GLN A 279 -0.67 1.59 8.80
CA GLN A 279 -1.92 1.21 8.16
C GLN A 279 -2.67 0.24 9.07
N LEU A 280 -3.94 0.53 9.33
CA LEU A 280 -4.84 -0.28 10.14
C LEU A 280 -5.93 -0.89 9.24
N THR A 281 -6.09 -2.20 9.32
CA THR A 281 -7.17 -2.95 8.68
C THR A 281 -7.97 -3.62 9.78
N SER A 282 -9.30 -3.48 9.75
CA SER A 282 -10.18 -4.15 10.71
C SER A 282 -11.38 -4.77 10.00
N ILE A 283 -11.81 -5.94 10.46
CA ILE A 283 -12.99 -6.65 9.99
C ILE A 283 -13.78 -7.09 11.22
N GLY A 284 -15.09 -6.80 11.22
CA GLY A 284 -15.97 -7.09 12.35
C GLY A 284 -15.89 -6.09 13.52
N ILE A 285 -15.09 -5.02 13.41
CA ILE A 285 -15.05 -3.91 14.36
C ILE A 285 -14.74 -2.56 13.66
N PRO A 286 -15.53 -1.50 13.90
CA PRO A 286 -15.24 -0.17 13.38
C PRO A 286 -13.94 0.42 13.94
N GLN A 287 -13.20 1.17 13.13
CA GLN A 287 -11.88 1.68 13.51
C GLN A 287 -11.91 2.64 14.69
N GLU A 288 -13.00 3.39 14.85
CA GLU A 288 -13.22 4.33 15.93
C GLU A 288 -13.39 3.66 17.30
N GLN A 289 -13.73 2.38 17.34
CA GLN A 289 -13.82 1.60 18.57
C GLN A 289 -12.48 0.99 18.98
N LEU A 290 -11.49 1.01 18.08
CA LEU A 290 -10.17 0.46 18.33
C LEU A 290 -9.30 1.44 19.12
N LYS A 291 -8.62 0.90 20.12
CA LYS A 291 -7.58 1.58 20.90
C LYS A 291 -6.23 0.99 20.56
N VAL A 292 -5.35 1.85 20.10
CA VAL A 292 -3.97 1.52 19.72
C VAL A 292 -3.00 2.05 20.77
N SER A 293 -2.10 1.19 21.23
CA SER A 293 -1.03 1.54 22.17
C SER A 293 0.30 0.94 21.74
N MET A 294 1.39 1.43 22.31
CA MET A 294 2.75 0.96 21.99
C MET A 294 3.61 0.92 23.24
N LYS A 295 4.32 -0.18 23.42
CA LYS A 295 5.43 -0.32 24.38
C LYS A 295 6.74 0.07 23.68
N ASN A 296 7.65 0.68 24.43
CA ASN A 296 8.94 1.19 23.92
C ASN A 296 8.77 2.28 22.84
N GLY A 297 7.75 3.12 22.99
CA GLY A 297 7.44 4.21 22.09
C GLY A 297 6.06 4.81 22.39
N LYS A 298 5.57 5.60 21.44
CA LYS A 298 4.22 6.18 21.45
C LYS A 298 3.57 6.00 20.09
N VAL A 299 2.26 5.77 20.08
CA VAL A 299 1.45 5.89 18.87
C VAL A 299 0.55 7.11 19.01
N VAL A 300 0.49 7.94 17.98
CA VAL A 300 -0.35 9.14 17.92
C VAL A 300 -1.17 9.13 16.66
N MET A 301 -2.40 9.67 16.73
CA MET A 301 -3.22 9.89 15.54
C MET A 301 -2.96 11.29 15.01
N ARG A 302 -2.55 11.41 13.74
CA ARG A 302 -2.35 12.68 13.03
C ARG A 302 -2.94 12.57 11.63
N ASN A 303 -3.78 13.52 11.23
CA ASN A 303 -4.39 13.56 9.89
C ASN A 303 -5.06 12.23 9.49
N ASN A 304 -5.86 11.66 10.41
CA ASN A 304 -6.55 10.38 10.24
C ASN A 304 -5.62 9.16 9.98
N ARG A 305 -4.34 9.25 10.40
CA ARG A 305 -3.40 8.12 10.36
C ARG A 305 -2.72 7.91 11.70
N TYR A 306 -2.45 6.66 12.03
CA TYR A 306 -1.63 6.30 13.18
C TYR A 306 -0.15 6.47 12.83
N ILE A 307 0.60 7.11 13.71
CA ILE A 307 2.04 7.33 13.60
C ILE A 307 2.72 6.69 14.80
N ALA A 308 3.60 5.72 14.56
CA ALA A 308 4.47 5.13 15.58
C ALA A 308 5.77 5.93 15.72
N LEU A 309 6.07 6.26 16.98
CA LEU A 309 7.27 6.99 17.41
C LEU A 309 8.01 6.11 18.42
N PRO A 310 8.93 5.24 17.96
CA PRO A 310 9.68 4.37 18.86
C PRO A 310 10.67 5.17 19.72
N ASP A 311 10.93 4.67 20.93
CA ASP A 311 11.90 5.28 21.84
C ASP A 311 13.33 5.15 21.29
N ASN A 312 14.15 6.19 21.48
CA ASN A 312 15.51 6.25 20.94
C ASN A 312 16.44 5.14 21.47
N ASN A 313 16.17 4.58 22.65
CA ASN A 313 17.03 3.58 23.29
C ASN A 313 16.58 2.13 23.04
N SER A 314 15.44 1.93 22.40
CA SER A 314 14.86 0.60 22.22
C SER A 314 15.35 -0.06 20.94
N ARG A 315 15.45 -1.40 20.95
CA ARG A 315 15.75 -2.22 19.76
C ARG A 315 14.50 -2.88 19.20
N THR A 316 13.46 -3.02 20.00
CA THR A 316 12.14 -3.49 19.56
C THR A 316 11.05 -2.62 20.17
N ALA A 317 9.91 -2.57 19.49
CA ALA A 317 8.71 -1.95 20.01
C ALA A 317 7.50 -2.83 19.71
N VAL A 318 6.56 -2.86 20.67
CA VAL A 318 5.39 -3.71 20.58
C VAL A 318 4.16 -2.84 20.47
N ILE A 319 3.49 -2.94 19.34
CA ILE A 319 2.23 -2.28 19.07
C ILE A 319 1.10 -3.23 19.51
N THR A 320 0.14 -2.69 20.26
CA THR A 320 -1.03 -3.44 20.74
C THR A 320 -2.30 -2.75 20.27
N VAL A 321 -3.20 -3.51 19.66
CA VAL A 321 -4.54 -3.06 19.28
C VAL A 321 -5.58 -3.79 20.14
N SER A 322 -6.54 -3.04 20.67
CA SER A 322 -7.58 -3.51 21.60
C SER A 322 -8.92 -2.83 21.28
N ASP A 323 -10.03 -3.38 21.75
CA ASP A 323 -11.34 -2.69 21.76
C ASP A 323 -11.58 -1.89 23.06
N GLY A 324 -10.59 -1.93 23.97
CA GLY A 324 -10.62 -1.29 25.28
C GLY A 324 -10.94 -2.24 26.44
N ALA A 325 -11.54 -3.40 26.18
CA ALA A 325 -11.68 -4.48 27.15
C ALA A 325 -10.64 -5.57 26.89
N ASP A 326 -10.55 -6.03 25.64
CA ASP A 326 -9.71 -7.14 25.22
C ASP A 326 -8.60 -6.71 24.25
N VAL A 327 -7.46 -7.38 24.34
CA VAL A 327 -6.37 -7.25 23.37
C VAL A 327 -6.71 -8.08 22.14
N LEU A 328 -6.83 -7.42 21.00
CA LEU A 328 -7.18 -8.04 19.73
C LEU A 328 -5.94 -8.50 18.96
N ALA A 329 -4.87 -7.68 18.96
CA ALA A 329 -3.64 -7.99 18.25
C ALA A 329 -2.40 -7.39 18.92
N ARG A 330 -1.25 -8.06 18.75
CA ARG A 330 0.08 -7.56 19.13
C ARG A 330 1.08 -7.79 18.01
N TYR A 331 1.84 -6.75 17.70
CA TYR A 331 2.88 -6.77 16.67
C TYR A 331 4.19 -6.28 17.28
N GLU A 332 5.23 -7.10 17.22
CA GLU A 332 6.58 -6.70 17.60
C GLU A 332 7.36 -6.32 16.35
N TYR A 333 7.95 -5.12 16.37
CA TYR A 333 8.78 -4.61 15.29
C TYR A 333 10.19 -4.34 15.78
N GLU A 334 11.17 -4.60 14.93
CA GLU A 334 12.53 -4.10 15.12
C GLU A 334 12.54 -2.57 15.00
N VAL A 335 13.35 -1.93 15.84
CA VAL A 335 13.56 -0.49 15.84
C VAL A 335 14.98 -0.16 15.41
N ARG A 336 15.13 0.51 14.26
CA ARG A 336 16.41 0.92 13.69
C ARG A 336 16.62 2.43 13.70
N ASN A 337 17.88 2.85 13.58
CA ASN A 337 18.17 4.24 13.26
C ASN A 337 17.84 4.50 11.78
N LEU A 338 17.49 5.75 11.45
CA LEU A 338 17.43 6.17 10.05
C LEU A 338 18.76 5.86 9.35
N PRO A 339 18.73 5.35 8.11
CA PRO A 339 19.94 5.16 7.32
C PRO A 339 20.66 6.50 7.15
N ALA A 340 21.98 6.49 7.33
CA ALA A 340 22.79 7.68 7.17
C ALA A 340 22.70 8.17 5.71
N PRO A 341 22.33 9.43 5.47
CA PRO A 341 22.25 9.94 4.11
C PRO A 341 23.65 10.13 3.53
N GLN A 342 23.74 9.97 2.21
CA GLN A 342 24.95 10.21 1.43
C GLN A 342 24.85 11.57 0.72
N PRO A 343 25.95 12.33 0.66
CA PRO A 343 25.97 13.61 -0.02
C PRO A 343 26.26 13.44 -1.51
N TYR A 344 25.67 14.32 -2.32
CA TYR A 344 25.88 14.39 -3.76
C TYR A 344 25.96 15.84 -4.23
N LEU A 345 26.77 16.11 -5.24
CA LEU A 345 26.74 17.38 -5.95
C LEU A 345 25.79 17.29 -7.14
N SER A 346 24.82 18.20 -7.19
CA SER A 346 23.85 18.32 -8.28
C SER A 346 24.35 19.30 -9.34
N TYR A 347 24.33 18.88 -10.61
CA TYR A 347 24.66 19.72 -11.76
C TYR A 347 23.81 19.36 -12.98
N SER A 348 23.64 20.33 -13.89
CA SER A 348 22.94 20.08 -15.15
C SER A 348 23.89 19.49 -16.20
N HIS A 349 23.48 18.38 -16.81
CA HIS A 349 24.16 17.76 -17.94
C HIS A 349 23.13 17.35 -18.98
N ASN A 350 23.26 17.87 -20.21
CA ASN A 350 22.30 17.64 -21.31
C ASN A 350 20.83 17.93 -20.94
N GLY A 351 20.60 18.99 -20.16
CA GLY A 351 19.26 19.38 -19.70
C GLY A 351 18.67 18.50 -18.58
N LYS A 352 19.43 17.51 -18.07
CA LYS A 352 19.04 16.66 -16.93
C LYS A 352 19.85 17.01 -15.68
N ASN A 353 19.19 16.92 -14.53
CA ASN A 353 19.89 17.06 -13.25
C ASN A 353 20.62 15.75 -12.92
N THR A 354 21.94 15.81 -12.76
CA THR A 354 22.82 14.66 -12.48
C THR A 354 23.40 14.78 -11.07
N LEU A 355 23.49 13.65 -10.36
CA LEU A 355 24.09 13.56 -9.03
C LEU A 355 25.50 12.98 -9.12
N TYR A 356 26.48 13.75 -8.68
CA TYR A 356 27.87 13.34 -8.57
C TYR A 356 28.18 12.88 -7.14
N LYS A 357 28.64 11.63 -7.00
CA LYS A 357 28.90 10.97 -5.72
C LYS A 357 30.34 11.09 -5.20
N GLY A 358 31.24 11.71 -5.96
CA GLY A 358 32.67 11.74 -5.65
C GLY A 358 33.50 10.67 -6.37
N ASP A 359 34.81 10.78 -6.20
CA ASP A 359 35.86 9.82 -6.58
C ASP A 359 36.02 9.48 -8.07
N VAL A 360 35.18 10.06 -8.93
CA VAL A 360 35.32 9.98 -10.39
C VAL A 360 35.73 11.36 -10.90
N PRO A 361 36.67 11.49 -11.83
CA PRO A 361 37.05 12.82 -12.32
C PRO A 361 35.85 13.58 -12.90
N LEU A 362 35.74 14.88 -12.59
CA LEU A 362 34.69 15.76 -13.12
C LEU A 362 35.29 17.01 -13.77
N GLY A 363 34.80 17.37 -14.96
CA GLY A 363 35.31 18.52 -15.71
C GLY A 363 34.98 19.86 -15.04
N LYS A 364 35.86 20.84 -15.18
CA LYS A 364 35.73 22.16 -14.54
C LYS A 364 34.38 22.84 -14.82
N SER A 365 33.90 22.76 -16.05
CA SER A 365 32.62 23.37 -16.46
C SER A 365 31.43 22.81 -15.67
N HIS A 366 31.42 21.50 -15.39
CA HIS A 366 30.38 20.87 -14.58
C HIS A 366 30.47 21.30 -13.11
N LEU A 367 31.69 21.46 -12.57
CA LEU A 367 31.91 21.94 -11.20
C LEU A 367 31.44 23.38 -11.00
N LEU A 368 31.76 24.27 -11.94
CA LEU A 368 31.30 25.66 -11.91
C LEU A 368 29.78 25.78 -12.15
N GLY A 369 29.21 24.83 -12.90
CA GLY A 369 27.78 24.67 -13.14
C GLY A 369 27.02 23.89 -12.07
N MET A 370 27.63 23.59 -10.92
CA MET A 370 26.94 22.92 -9.81
C MET A 370 25.90 23.83 -9.18
N ASN A 371 24.70 23.27 -9.01
CA ASN A 371 23.54 23.96 -8.49
C ASN A 371 23.51 23.95 -6.97
N GLU A 372 23.72 22.77 -6.38
CA GLU A 372 23.64 22.54 -4.94
C GLU A 372 24.27 21.20 -4.51
N LEU A 373 24.61 21.12 -3.23
CA LEU A 373 24.90 19.91 -2.49
C LEU A 373 23.57 19.36 -1.96
N VAL A 374 23.28 18.10 -2.24
CA VAL A 374 22.09 17.38 -1.76
C VAL A 374 22.52 16.22 -0.88
N ALA A 375 21.62 15.77 0.00
CA ALA A 375 21.84 14.58 0.82
C ALA A 375 20.61 13.68 0.70
N GLN A 376 20.83 12.39 0.48
CA GLN A 376 19.75 11.41 0.39
C GLN A 376 20.20 10.05 0.93
N ALA A 377 19.28 9.33 1.56
CA ALA A 377 19.47 7.93 1.88
C ALA A 377 19.07 7.09 0.66
N ASN A 378 19.82 6.03 0.37
CA ASN A 378 19.55 5.13 -0.76
C ASN A 378 18.68 3.93 -0.38
N GLU A 379 18.41 3.76 0.91
CA GLU A 379 17.64 2.66 1.48
C GLU A 379 16.74 3.20 2.61
N GLY A 380 15.69 2.45 2.94
CA GLY A 380 14.76 2.80 4.01
C GLY A 380 13.72 3.85 3.61
N PRO A 381 13.13 4.56 4.59
CA PRO A 381 12.04 5.50 4.33
C PRO A 381 12.53 6.75 3.60
N GLN A 382 11.64 7.35 2.81
CA GLN A 382 11.90 8.55 2.03
C GLN A 382 11.95 9.80 2.92
N VAL A 383 13.11 10.04 3.54
CA VAL A 383 13.36 11.23 4.37
C VAL A 383 13.89 12.36 3.51
N LYS A 384 13.27 13.54 3.65
CA LYS A 384 13.78 14.77 3.03
C LYS A 384 14.89 15.36 3.91
N TYR A 385 16.13 15.26 3.45
CA TYR A 385 17.28 15.89 4.10
C TYR A 385 17.58 17.25 3.47
N LYS A 386 17.90 18.23 4.30
CA LYS A 386 18.35 19.56 3.92
C LYS A 386 19.77 19.80 4.43
N VAL A 387 20.68 20.10 3.52
CA VAL A 387 22.04 20.51 3.87
C VAL A 387 22.02 21.90 4.53
N VAL A 388 22.57 21.98 5.73
CA VAL A 388 22.62 23.18 6.58
C VAL A 388 23.95 23.92 6.39
N SER A 389 25.06 23.20 6.32
CA SER A 389 26.40 23.76 6.13
C SER A 389 27.38 22.71 5.63
N PHE A 390 28.49 23.18 5.07
CA PHE A 390 29.63 22.34 4.72
C PHE A 390 30.91 23.17 4.66
N GLU A 391 32.05 22.49 4.61
CA GLU A 391 33.37 23.09 4.38
C GLU A 391 33.95 22.55 3.07
N THR A 392 34.73 23.36 2.37
CA THR A 392 35.49 22.93 1.20
C THR A 392 36.98 23.11 1.45
N VAL A 393 37.72 22.02 1.33
CA VAL A 393 39.15 21.95 1.54
C VAL A 393 39.82 21.76 0.19
N PHE A 394 40.50 22.79 -0.30
CA PHE A 394 41.25 22.76 -1.56
C PHE A 394 42.71 22.37 -1.29
N ILE A 395 43.22 21.44 -2.10
CA ILE A 395 44.61 21.01 -2.08
C ILE A 395 45.18 21.18 -3.48
N GLU A 396 46.10 22.13 -3.63
CA GLU A 396 46.80 22.39 -4.88
C GLU A 396 47.92 21.38 -5.07
N ALA A 397 47.92 20.68 -6.21
CA ALA A 397 48.87 19.61 -6.49
C ALA A 397 50.33 20.12 -6.46
N GLY A 398 51.19 19.44 -5.70
CA GLY A 398 52.61 19.80 -5.59
C GLY A 398 52.90 20.98 -4.65
N SER A 399 51.91 21.50 -3.92
CA SER A 399 52.09 22.54 -2.90
C SER A 399 51.77 22.02 -1.48
N ASN A 400 52.27 22.70 -0.46
CA ASN A 400 51.85 22.49 0.94
C ASN A 400 50.68 23.41 1.35
N LYS A 401 50.02 24.06 0.38
CA LYS A 401 48.98 25.06 0.64
C LYS A 401 47.62 24.38 0.72
N VAL A 402 46.96 24.50 1.88
CA VAL A 402 45.59 24.02 2.12
C VAL A 402 44.69 25.23 2.36
N ILE A 403 43.63 25.35 1.59
CA ILE A 403 42.63 26.41 1.76
C ILE A 403 41.32 25.77 2.23
N THR A 404 40.83 26.17 3.40
CA THR A 404 39.54 25.70 3.93
C THR A 404 38.54 26.85 3.96
N LEU A 405 37.45 26.71 3.20
CA LEU A 405 36.36 27.68 3.15
C LEU A 405 35.09 27.08 3.75
N LYS A 406 34.51 27.78 4.73
CA LYS A 406 33.24 27.38 5.36
C LYS A 406 32.06 27.95 4.58
N ASN A 407 30.96 27.21 4.56
CA ASN A 407 29.76 27.64 3.88
C ASN A 407 28.48 27.34 4.67
N LYS A 408 27.52 28.27 4.57
CA LYS A 408 26.17 28.10 5.09
C LYS A 408 25.21 27.81 3.94
N GLY A 409 24.28 26.90 4.16
CA GLY A 409 23.39 26.39 3.15
C GLY A 409 24.06 25.37 2.24
N ASN A 410 23.46 25.15 1.08
CA ASN A 410 23.76 24.01 0.22
C ASN A 410 24.40 24.39 -1.11
N LYS A 411 24.84 25.64 -1.32
CA LYS A 411 25.43 26.11 -2.59
C LYS A 411 26.80 26.71 -2.37
N PHE A 412 27.74 26.53 -3.28
CA PHE A 412 29.05 27.19 -3.19
C PHE A 412 28.92 28.71 -3.10
N SER A 413 29.70 29.29 -2.18
CA SER A 413 29.92 30.73 -2.07
C SER A 413 30.70 31.27 -3.28
N GLY A 414 30.65 32.60 -3.47
CA GLY A 414 31.44 33.26 -4.52
C GLY A 414 32.96 33.06 -4.36
N GLU A 415 33.45 32.99 -3.12
CA GLU A 415 34.87 32.73 -2.84
C GLU A 415 35.27 31.30 -3.23
N GLN A 416 34.45 30.30 -2.87
CA GLN A 416 34.68 28.92 -3.30
C GLN A 416 34.71 28.81 -4.83
N LYS A 417 33.79 29.47 -5.54
CA LYS A 417 33.77 29.48 -7.01
C LYS A 417 35.05 30.06 -7.61
N LYS A 418 35.56 31.18 -7.07
CA LYS A 418 36.83 31.78 -7.50
C LYS A 418 38.02 30.84 -7.33
N VAL A 419 38.07 30.08 -6.23
CA VAL A 419 39.13 29.08 -6.02
C VAL A 419 38.97 27.93 -7.01
N ILE A 420 37.74 27.43 -7.23
CA ILE A 420 37.45 26.36 -8.20
C ILE A 420 37.87 26.76 -9.63
N GLU A 421 37.67 28.02 -10.03
CA GLU A 421 38.09 28.55 -11.33
C GLU A 421 39.61 28.42 -11.56
N GLN A 422 40.40 28.56 -10.49
CA GLN A 422 41.86 28.54 -10.52
C GLN A 422 42.45 27.11 -10.53
N LEU A 423 41.67 26.09 -10.16
CA LEU A 423 42.15 24.70 -10.12
C LEU A 423 42.60 24.20 -11.50
N GLN A 424 43.62 23.36 -11.54
CA GLN A 424 44.14 22.72 -12.76
C GLN A 424 43.78 21.24 -12.81
N ALA A 425 43.87 20.63 -13.99
CA ALA A 425 43.65 19.20 -14.15
C ALA A 425 44.58 18.42 -13.21
N GLY A 426 44.02 17.49 -12.44
CA GLY A 426 44.71 16.74 -11.39
C GLY A 426 44.57 17.31 -9.97
N ASP A 427 44.15 18.56 -9.82
CA ASP A 427 43.85 19.14 -8.51
C ASP A 427 42.67 18.44 -7.83
N LYS A 428 42.69 18.47 -6.50
CA LYS A 428 41.67 17.82 -5.67
C LYS A 428 41.11 18.78 -4.64
N PHE A 429 39.84 18.61 -4.36
CA PHE A 429 39.25 19.24 -3.19
C PHE A 429 38.22 18.32 -2.54
N TYR A 430 38.00 18.55 -1.25
CA TYR A 430 37.09 17.77 -0.44
C TYR A 430 35.96 18.65 0.06
N ILE A 431 34.75 18.14 -0.01
CA ILE A 431 33.61 18.71 0.70
C ILE A 431 33.45 17.93 1.99
N THR A 432 33.70 18.60 3.12
CA THR A 432 33.82 18.00 4.45
C THR A 432 32.88 18.70 5.43
N SER A 433 32.79 18.17 6.65
CA SER A 433 31.98 18.77 7.72
C SER A 433 30.53 19.03 7.29
N ILE A 434 29.99 18.17 6.41
CA ILE A 434 28.66 18.34 5.82
C ILE A 434 27.64 18.06 6.91
N THR A 435 26.84 19.08 7.24
CA THR A 435 25.81 19.02 8.26
C THR A 435 24.44 19.07 7.61
N VAL A 436 23.57 18.13 7.97
CA VAL A 436 22.22 18.00 7.44
C VAL A 436 21.17 18.03 8.54
N SER A 437 19.98 18.48 8.17
CA SER A 437 18.76 18.36 8.95
C SER A 437 17.79 17.44 8.21
N GLY A 438 17.16 16.50 8.91
CA GLY A 438 16.25 15.54 8.30
C GLY A 438 15.64 14.57 9.32
N GLY A 439 14.37 14.22 9.12
CA GLY A 439 13.58 13.56 10.17
C GLY A 439 13.46 14.48 11.39
N GLN A 440 13.77 13.97 12.57
CA GLN A 440 13.81 14.72 13.83
C GLN A 440 15.21 15.24 14.21
N LYS A 441 16.26 14.95 13.42
CA LYS A 441 17.62 15.46 13.67
C LYS A 441 17.84 16.78 12.96
N THR A 442 18.35 17.77 13.68
CA THR A 442 18.63 19.11 13.13
C THR A 442 20.08 19.29 12.68
N ASP A 443 21.02 18.54 13.28
CA ASP A 443 22.46 18.76 13.09
C ASP A 443 23.22 17.42 13.01
N GLU A 444 22.98 16.65 11.94
CA GLU A 444 23.68 15.39 11.68
C GLU A 444 24.85 15.62 10.73
N GLN A 445 26.07 15.21 11.14
CA GLN A 445 27.23 15.21 10.24
C GLN A 445 27.29 13.92 9.42
N ILE A 446 27.59 14.06 8.13
CA ILE A 446 27.61 12.96 7.17
C ILE A 446 28.97 12.86 6.47
N GLY A 447 29.17 11.82 5.67
CA GLY A 447 30.43 11.56 4.96
C GLY A 447 30.87 12.72 4.07
N SER A 448 32.15 12.73 3.66
CA SER A 448 32.70 13.73 2.75
C SER A 448 32.56 13.34 1.29
N ILE A 449 32.58 14.32 0.37
CA ILE A 449 32.76 14.08 -1.07
C ILE A 449 34.19 14.45 -1.46
N ASN A 450 34.89 13.53 -2.13
CA ASN A 450 36.15 13.82 -2.80
C ASN A 450 35.89 14.19 -4.26
N VAL A 451 36.45 15.31 -4.70
CA VAL A 451 36.33 15.82 -6.07
C VAL A 451 37.72 15.88 -6.70
N VAL A 452 37.87 15.21 -7.84
CA VAL A 452 39.08 15.25 -8.66
C VAL A 452 38.77 15.99 -9.95
N LEU A 453 39.52 17.04 -10.24
CA LEU A 453 39.42 17.76 -11.50
C LEU A 453 40.19 17.01 -12.59
N TYR A 454 39.60 16.86 -13.78
CA TYR A 454 40.34 16.43 -14.98
C TYR A 454 40.32 17.49 -16.07
#